data_AF-A0A9R1MAI0-F1
#
_entry.id   AF-A0A9R1MAI0-F1
#
_cell.length_a   1.000
_cell.length_b   1.000
_cell.length_c   1.000
_cell.angle_alpha   90.00
_cell.angle_beta   90.00
_cell.angle_gamma   90.00
#
_symmetry.space_group_name_H-M   'P 1'
#
loop_
_entity.id
_entity.type
_entity.pdbx_description
1 polymer ?
#
loop_
_entity_poly.entity_id
_entity_poly.type
_entity_poly.pdbx_seq_one_letter_code
_entity_poly.pdbx_strand_id
1 'polypeptide(L)'
;MAYEPEKLCWCRPRRKAPRWISWSRHNPDRRYYACVDAMQGGCGYVEWHDDPLPKFLSDLIGDLRDEVRRLRGEISVALFEDHSAAVALPEAQRGREVLDLEEKLKEKNAELDALKGKYQNVVYLFLVFVVGLVTAKMLLQ
;
A
#
# COMPACT_ATOMS: atom_id res chain seq x y z
N MET A 1 -2.28 -16.22 -22.01
CA MET A 1 -0.92 -15.70 -22.23
C MET A 1 -0.39 -16.25 -23.53
N ALA A 2 -0.12 -15.39 -24.51
CA ALA A 2 0.44 -15.78 -25.80
C ALA A 2 1.96 -15.68 -25.73
N TYR A 3 2.63 -16.83 -25.69
CA TYR A 3 4.08 -16.95 -25.90
C TYR A 3 4.32 -17.94 -27.04
N GLU A 4 5.41 -17.69 -27.76
CA GLU A 4 5.92 -18.50 -28.87
C GLU A 4 7.37 -18.93 -28.58
N PRO A 5 7.77 -20.15 -28.96
CA PRO A 5 6.90 -21.24 -29.43
C PRO A 5 5.98 -21.73 -28.30
N GLU A 6 4.85 -22.35 -28.68
CA GLU A 6 3.97 -22.96 -27.69
C GLU A 6 4.55 -24.24 -27.11
N LYS A 7 4.28 -24.46 -25.82
CA LYS A 7 4.63 -25.69 -25.09
C LYS A 7 3.35 -26.46 -24.84
N LEU A 8 3.31 -27.72 -25.27
CA LEU A 8 2.14 -28.59 -25.14
C LEU A 8 2.38 -29.62 -24.05
N CYS A 9 1.41 -29.80 -23.15
CA CYS A 9 1.45 -30.85 -22.15
C CYS A 9 1.16 -32.23 -22.75
N TRP A 10 1.35 -33.29 -21.94
CA TRP A 10 1.14 -34.69 -22.34
C TRP A 10 -0.30 -35.19 -22.21
N CYS A 11 -1.28 -34.31 -21.92
CA CYS A 11 -2.69 -34.67 -21.91
C CYS A 11 -3.15 -35.17 -23.29
N ARG A 12 -4.27 -35.91 -23.29
CA ARG A 12 -5.00 -36.27 -24.50
C ARG A 12 -6.43 -35.71 -24.39
N PRO A 13 -6.83 -34.73 -25.23
CA PRO A 13 -6.02 -34.06 -26.25
C PRO A 13 -4.88 -33.22 -25.65
N ARG A 14 -3.82 -32.98 -26.44
CA ARG A 14 -2.71 -32.10 -26.04
C ARG A 14 -3.25 -30.68 -25.85
N ARG A 15 -2.83 -30.03 -24.77
CA ARG A 15 -3.23 -28.65 -24.44
C ARG A 15 -2.00 -27.80 -24.20
N LYS A 16 -2.12 -26.50 -24.46
CA LYS A 16 -1.06 -25.53 -24.17
C LYS A 16 -0.78 -25.50 -22.66
N ALA A 17 0.48 -25.70 -22.30
CA ALA A 17 0.96 -25.74 -20.93
C ALA A 17 1.31 -24.32 -20.46
N PRO A 18 0.52 -23.69 -19.56
CA PRO A 18 0.80 -22.34 -19.07
C PRO A 18 2.19 -22.20 -18.45
N ARG A 19 2.71 -20.97 -18.48
CA ARG A 19 3.97 -20.59 -17.82
C ARG A 19 3.67 -20.10 -16.40
N TRP A 20 4.25 -20.77 -15.43
CA TRP A 20 4.15 -20.52 -14.00
C TRP A 20 5.45 -19.94 -13.45
N ILE A 21 5.38 -19.37 -12.26
CA ILE A 21 6.53 -18.92 -11.48
C ILE A 21 6.63 -19.81 -10.25
N SER A 22 7.82 -20.37 -10.00
CA SER A 22 8.08 -21.13 -8.79
C SER A 22 8.32 -20.18 -7.62
N TRP A 23 7.59 -20.42 -6.53
CA TRP A 23 7.75 -19.69 -5.27
C TRP A 23 8.51 -20.50 -4.22
N SER A 24 9.04 -21.66 -4.61
CA SER A 24 9.81 -22.53 -3.71
C SER A 24 11.11 -21.86 -3.25
N ARG A 25 11.66 -22.33 -2.12
CA ARG A 25 12.94 -21.85 -1.58
C ARG A 25 14.12 -22.18 -2.51
N HIS A 26 14.05 -23.34 -3.18
CA HIS A 26 15.13 -23.85 -4.04
C HIS A 26 15.11 -23.27 -5.46
N ASN A 27 13.97 -22.74 -5.91
CA ASN A 27 13.82 -22.16 -7.25
C ASN A 27 12.99 -20.87 -7.14
N PRO A 28 13.47 -19.85 -6.43
CA PRO A 28 12.71 -18.63 -6.24
C PRO A 28 12.57 -17.89 -7.57
N ASP A 29 11.35 -17.46 -7.87
CA ASP A 29 10.99 -16.68 -9.07
C ASP A 29 11.30 -17.36 -10.42
N ARG A 30 11.72 -18.63 -10.40
CA ARG A 30 12.10 -19.37 -11.60
C ARG A 30 10.86 -19.82 -12.36
N ARG A 31 10.79 -19.51 -13.67
CA ARG A 31 9.63 -19.85 -14.48
C ARG A 31 9.69 -21.27 -15.02
N TYR A 32 8.53 -21.92 -15.11
CA TYR A 32 8.37 -23.26 -15.68
C TYR A 32 7.04 -23.40 -16.43
N TYR A 33 6.97 -24.30 -17.38
CA TYR A 33 5.74 -24.74 -18.02
C TYR A 33 5.20 -25.96 -17.28
N ALA A 34 3.90 -25.99 -17.02
CA ALA A 34 3.25 -27.17 -16.47
C ALA A 34 1.87 -27.38 -17.05
N CYS A 35 1.36 -28.61 -16.93
CA CYS A 35 0.00 -28.94 -17.30
C CYS A 35 -1.02 -27.96 -16.68
N VAL A 36 -2.02 -27.54 -17.45
CA VAL A 36 -3.11 -26.68 -16.94
C VAL A 36 -3.83 -27.31 -15.74
N ASP A 37 -3.96 -28.64 -15.72
CA ASP A 37 -4.59 -29.39 -14.62
C ASP A 37 -3.56 -29.95 -13.62
N ALA A 38 -2.35 -29.38 -13.55
CA ALA A 38 -1.28 -29.91 -12.68
C ALA A 38 -1.69 -30.04 -11.21
N MET A 39 -2.59 -29.17 -10.71
CA MET A 39 -3.09 -29.22 -9.34
C MET A 39 -4.21 -30.26 -9.13
N GLN A 40 -4.87 -30.72 -10.19
CA GLN A 40 -5.97 -31.68 -10.14
C GLN A 40 -5.53 -33.09 -10.61
N GLY A 41 -4.22 -33.38 -10.57
CA GLY A 41 -3.69 -34.69 -11.00
C GLY A 41 -3.54 -34.83 -12.52
N GLY A 42 -3.32 -33.73 -13.25
CA GLY A 42 -3.07 -33.72 -14.69
C GLY A 42 -1.87 -34.58 -15.13
N CYS A 43 -1.50 -34.50 -16.41
CA CYS A 43 -0.55 -35.45 -17.03
C CYS A 43 0.92 -35.42 -16.51
N GLY A 44 1.24 -34.65 -15.48
CA GLY A 44 2.59 -34.57 -14.91
C GLY A 44 3.64 -33.82 -15.73
N TYR A 45 3.25 -33.21 -16.86
CA TYR A 45 4.17 -32.39 -17.66
C TYR A 45 4.69 -31.20 -16.87
N VAL A 46 6.02 -31.08 -16.76
CA VAL A 46 6.76 -29.95 -16.19
C VAL A 46 8.06 -29.73 -16.99
N GLU A 47 8.34 -28.49 -17.37
CA GLU A 47 9.58 -28.11 -18.08
C GLU A 47 10.06 -26.73 -17.60
N TRP A 48 11.34 -26.59 -17.21
CA TRP A 48 11.87 -25.30 -16.78
C TRP A 48 12.05 -24.34 -17.97
N HIS A 49 11.66 -23.08 -17.78
CA HIS A 49 11.85 -22.04 -18.79
C HIS A 49 13.18 -21.32 -18.61
N ASP A 50 13.49 -20.95 -17.37
CA ASP A 50 14.72 -20.25 -17.01
C ASP A 50 15.78 -21.26 -16.54
N ASP A 51 17.05 -20.91 -16.70
CA ASP A 51 18.17 -21.64 -16.10
C ASP A 51 18.10 -21.60 -14.57
N PRO A 52 18.71 -22.59 -13.88
CA PRO A 52 18.76 -22.54 -12.43
C PRO A 52 19.52 -21.31 -11.97
N LEU A 53 18.97 -20.62 -10.97
CA LEU A 53 19.69 -19.54 -10.32
C LEU A 53 20.96 -20.09 -9.66
N PRO A 54 22.07 -19.31 -9.67
CA PRO A 54 23.22 -19.60 -8.83
C PRO A 54 22.78 -19.83 -7.38
N LYS A 55 23.39 -20.83 -6.71
CA LYS A 55 23.01 -21.22 -5.35
C LYS A 55 23.00 -20.03 -4.38
N PHE A 56 24.03 -19.17 -4.46
CA PHE A 56 24.12 -17.95 -3.66
C PHE A 56 22.87 -17.06 -3.79
N LEU A 57 22.39 -16.84 -5.02
CA LEU A 57 21.22 -16.00 -5.26
C LEU A 57 19.94 -16.65 -4.77
N SER A 58 19.79 -17.96 -4.97
CA SER A 58 18.63 -18.70 -4.44
C SER A 58 18.56 -18.62 -2.91
N ASP A 59 19.69 -18.80 -2.24
CA ASP A 59 19.80 -18.72 -0.78
C ASP A 59 19.50 -17.30 -0.29
N LEU A 60 20.16 -16.28 -0.88
CA LEU A 60 19.97 -14.87 -0.52
C LEU A 60 18.51 -14.43 -0.65
N ILE A 61 17.84 -14.77 -1.76
CA ILE A 61 16.42 -14.42 -1.96
C ILE A 61 15.53 -15.15 -0.94
N GLY A 62 15.88 -16.38 -0.58
CA GLY A 62 15.21 -17.13 0.48
C GLY A 62 15.35 -16.44 1.83
N ASP A 63 16.57 -16.12 2.22
CA ASP A 63 16.88 -15.52 3.53
C ASP A 63 16.26 -14.13 3.67
N LEU A 64 16.32 -13.29 2.63
CA LEU A 64 15.66 -11.98 2.63
C LEU A 64 14.14 -12.10 2.77
N ARG A 65 13.53 -13.09 2.14
CA ARG A 65 12.08 -13.33 2.25
C ARG A 65 11.70 -13.77 3.65
N ASP A 66 12.48 -14.66 4.25
CA ASP A 66 12.28 -15.15 5.60
C ASP A 66 12.43 -13.99 6.61
N GLU A 67 13.42 -13.13 6.38
CA GLU A 67 13.66 -11.92 7.20
C GLU A 67 12.53 -10.89 7.07
N VAL A 68 12.04 -10.62 5.86
CA VAL A 68 10.89 -9.73 5.66
C VAL A 68 9.63 -10.29 6.34
N ARG A 69 9.44 -11.61 6.30
CA ARG A 69 8.32 -12.26 7.00
C ARG A 69 8.48 -12.14 8.52
N ARG A 70 9.68 -12.35 9.05
CA ARG A 70 9.99 -12.18 10.48
C ARG A 70 9.69 -10.74 10.92
N LEU A 71 10.25 -9.75 10.23
CA LEU A 71 10.04 -8.33 10.54
C LEU A 71 8.56 -7.93 10.46
N ARG A 72 7.82 -8.41 9.46
CA ARG A 72 6.36 -8.17 9.38
C ARG A 72 5.60 -8.86 10.51
N GLY A 73 6.01 -10.06 10.90
CA GLY A 73 5.49 -10.76 12.05
C GLY A 73 5.71 -9.97 13.34
N GLU A 74 6.92 -9.47 13.56
CA GLU A 74 7.26 -8.64 14.73
C GLU A 74 6.49 -7.33 14.76
N ILE A 75 6.35 -6.64 13.61
CA ILE A 75 5.49 -5.45 13.52
C ILE A 75 4.05 -5.80 13.89
N SER A 76 3.53 -6.94 13.41
CA SER A 76 2.17 -7.35 13.75
C SER A 76 2.02 -7.67 15.24
N VAL A 77 2.98 -8.38 15.85
CA VAL A 77 2.98 -8.69 17.29
C VAL A 77 3.12 -7.41 18.10
N ALA A 78 4.03 -6.51 17.75
CA ALA A 78 4.19 -5.23 18.42
C ALA A 78 2.92 -4.37 18.33
N LEU A 79 2.23 -4.38 17.18
CA LEU A 79 0.92 -3.72 17.05
C LEU A 79 -0.15 -4.38 17.94
N PHE A 80 -0.16 -5.72 18.05
CA PHE A 80 -1.06 -6.43 18.97
C PHE A 80 -0.73 -6.17 20.44
N GLU A 81 0.54 -6.09 20.81
CA GLU A 81 1.00 -5.74 22.16
C GLU A 81 0.68 -4.29 22.48
N ASP A 82 0.88 -3.36 21.56
CA ASP A 82 0.54 -1.95 21.74
C ASP A 82 -0.99 -1.75 21.79
N HIS A 83 -1.76 -2.46 20.97
CA HIS A 83 -3.23 -2.46 21.06
C HIS A 83 -3.72 -3.12 22.36
N SER A 84 -3.10 -4.20 22.83
CA SER A 84 -3.50 -4.86 24.08
C SER A 84 -3.07 -4.07 25.32
N ALA A 85 -1.90 -3.42 25.31
CA ALA A 85 -1.44 -2.48 26.34
C ALA A 85 -2.30 -1.21 26.35
N ALA A 86 -2.70 -0.70 25.19
CA ALA A 86 -3.63 0.43 25.11
C ALA A 86 -5.04 0.04 25.60
N VAL A 87 -5.50 -1.19 25.36
CA VAL A 87 -6.78 -1.73 25.87
C VAL A 87 -6.71 -2.05 27.37
N ALA A 88 -5.51 -2.26 27.93
CA ALA A 88 -5.30 -2.45 29.37
C ALA A 88 -5.36 -1.15 30.20
N LEU A 89 -5.42 0.03 29.56
CA LEU A 89 -5.74 1.28 30.26
C LEU A 89 -7.24 1.25 30.62
N PRO A 90 -7.64 1.46 31.90
CA PRO A 90 -9.04 1.38 32.29
C PRO A 90 -9.87 2.32 31.40
N GLU A 91 -10.97 1.81 30.84
CA GLU A 91 -11.81 2.52 29.85
C GLU A 91 -12.21 3.95 30.29
N ALA A 92 -12.30 4.17 31.60
CA ALA A 92 -12.55 5.47 32.22
C ALA A 92 -11.45 6.52 31.94
N GLN A 93 -10.20 6.11 31.83
CA GLN A 93 -9.04 6.99 31.60
C GLN A 93 -8.95 7.39 30.12
N ARG A 94 -9.19 6.43 29.21
CA ARG A 94 -9.32 6.68 27.77
C ARG A 94 -10.51 7.59 27.46
N GLY A 95 -11.66 7.39 28.12
CA GLY A 95 -12.82 8.27 27.98
C GLY A 95 -12.53 9.71 28.42
N ARG A 96 -11.74 9.90 29.49
CA ARG A 96 -11.38 11.23 30.01
C ARG A 96 -10.44 11.99 29.07
N GLU A 97 -9.47 11.30 28.47
CA GLU A 97 -8.54 11.90 27.51
C GLU A 97 -9.24 12.25 26.19
N VAL A 98 -10.16 11.41 25.71
CA VAL A 98 -10.96 11.70 24.51
C VAL A 98 -11.82 12.94 24.72
N LEU A 99 -12.44 13.10 25.90
CA LEU A 99 -13.24 14.29 26.22
C LEU A 99 -12.38 15.57 26.28
N ASP A 100 -11.19 15.52 26.90
CA ASP A 100 -10.26 16.66 26.95
C ASP A 100 -9.74 17.05 25.56
N LEU A 101 -9.45 16.06 24.71
CA LEU A 101 -9.05 16.29 23.33
C LEU A 101 -10.18 16.89 22.49
N GLU A 102 -11.42 16.43 22.67
CA GLU A 102 -12.59 17.01 21.99
C GLU A 102 -12.84 18.46 22.39
N GLU A 103 -12.66 18.80 23.67
CA GLU A 103 -12.80 20.17 24.16
C GLU A 103 -11.74 21.09 23.54
N LYS A 104 -10.46 20.67 23.56
CA LYS A 104 -9.37 21.39 22.89
C LYS A 104 -9.59 21.55 21.39
N LEU A 105 -10.13 20.54 20.74
CA LEU A 105 -10.42 20.58 19.30
C LEU A 105 -11.53 21.60 19.00
N LYS A 106 -12.58 21.67 19.82
CA LYS A 106 -13.64 22.68 19.70
C LYS A 106 -13.11 24.10 19.92
N GLU A 107 -12.27 24.30 20.92
CA GLU A 107 -11.65 25.60 21.20
C GLU A 107 -10.78 26.07 20.02
N LYS A 108 -9.89 25.20 19.53
CA LYS A 108 -9.04 25.51 18.37
C LYS A 108 -9.85 25.78 17.10
N ASN A 109 -10.94 25.05 16.90
CA ASN A 109 -11.81 25.28 15.75
C ASN A 109 -12.50 26.66 15.83
N ALA A 110 -12.95 27.07 17.02
CA ALA A 110 -13.52 28.40 17.24
C ALA A 110 -12.48 29.52 17.03
N GLU A 111 -11.22 29.32 17.46
CA GLU A 111 -10.12 30.25 17.19
C GLU A 111 -9.85 30.40 15.68
N LEU A 112 -9.84 29.28 14.95
CA LEU A 112 -9.65 29.28 13.49
C LEU A 112 -10.79 30.01 12.77
N ASP A 113 -12.03 29.81 13.17
CA ASP A 113 -13.18 30.50 12.58
C ASP A 113 -13.15 32.01 12.84
N ALA A 114 -12.76 32.43 14.06
CA ALA A 114 -12.57 33.83 14.38
C ALA A 114 -11.43 34.47 13.57
N LEU A 115 -10.32 33.75 13.39
CA LEU A 115 -9.19 34.22 12.60
C LEU A 115 -9.54 34.30 11.10
N LYS A 116 -10.27 33.30 10.58
CA LYS A 116 -10.77 33.27 9.20
C LYS A 116 -11.69 34.45 8.92
N GLY A 117 -12.59 34.81 9.84
CA GLY A 117 -13.44 35.99 9.71
C GLY A 117 -12.65 37.30 9.59
N LYS A 118 -11.62 37.48 10.42
CA LYS A 118 -10.72 38.64 10.34
C LYS A 118 -9.97 38.69 9.01
N TYR A 119 -9.43 37.55 8.57
CA TYR A 119 -8.72 37.45 7.30
C TYR A 119 -9.64 37.77 6.11
N GLN A 120 -10.86 37.26 6.10
CA GLN A 120 -11.86 37.56 5.08
C GLN A 120 -12.18 39.05 5.00
N ASN A 121 -12.35 39.74 6.13
CA ASN A 121 -12.58 41.19 6.14
C ASN A 121 -11.38 41.98 5.59
N VAL A 122 -10.16 41.61 5.98
CA VAL A 122 -8.93 42.26 5.48
C VAL A 122 -8.77 42.06 3.98
N VAL A 123 -8.97 40.83 3.49
CA VAL A 123 -8.93 40.50 2.06
C VAL A 123 -10.00 41.29 1.31
N TYR A 124 -11.22 41.37 1.84
CA TYR A 124 -12.31 42.14 1.22
C TYR A 124 -11.97 43.63 1.10
N LEU A 125 -11.44 44.25 2.16
CA LEU A 125 -11.00 45.65 2.13
C LEU A 125 -9.88 45.88 1.11
N PHE A 126 -8.90 44.98 1.05
CA PHE A 126 -7.81 45.06 0.08
C PHE A 126 -8.33 44.94 -1.36
N LEU A 127 -9.27 44.01 -1.62
CA LEU A 127 -9.90 43.86 -2.93
C LEU A 127 -10.66 45.13 -3.34
N VAL A 128 -11.47 45.70 -2.45
CA VAL A 128 -12.21 46.95 -2.72
C VAL A 128 -11.23 48.11 -2.98
N PHE A 129 -10.15 48.21 -2.22
CA PHE A 129 -9.12 49.24 -2.43
C PHE A 129 -8.43 49.09 -3.79
N VAL A 130 -8.00 47.89 -4.16
CA VAL A 130 -7.36 47.62 -5.46
C VAL A 130 -8.31 47.92 -6.61
N VAL A 131 -9.57 47.45 -6.53
CA VAL A 131 -10.59 47.75 -7.55
C VAL A 131 -10.84 49.25 -7.66
N GLY A 132 -10.93 49.96 -6.54
CA GLY A 132 -11.09 51.42 -6.50
C GLY A 132 -9.91 52.17 -7.15
N LEU A 133 -8.68 51.74 -6.92
CA LEU A 133 -7.50 52.31 -7.58
C LEU A 133 -7.53 52.08 -9.10
N VAL A 134 -7.92 50.87 -9.54
CA VAL A 134 -8.02 50.53 -10.96
C VAL A 134 -9.12 51.36 -11.64
N THR A 135 -10.30 51.49 -11.05
CA THR A 135 -11.39 52.28 -11.64
C THR A 135 -11.09 53.77 -11.67
N ALA A 136 -10.50 54.32 -10.60
CA ALA A 136 -10.06 55.72 -10.58
C ALA A 136 -9.02 56.01 -11.66
N LYS A 137 -8.03 55.11 -11.85
CA LYS A 137 -7.04 55.25 -12.92
C LYS A 137 -7.67 55.19 -14.32
N MET A 138 -8.66 54.32 -14.53
CA MET A 138 -9.37 54.21 -15.82
C MET A 138 -10.28 55.41 -16.13
N LEU A 139 -10.75 56.14 -15.10
CA LEU A 139 -11.59 57.35 -15.28
C LEU A 139 -10.78 58.65 -15.44
N LEU A 140 -9.51 58.63 -15.04
CA LEU A 140 -8.57 59.76 -15.13
C LEU A 140 -7.68 59.72 -16.39
N GLN A 141 -7.82 58.70 -17.25
CA GLN A 141 -7.22 58.61 -18.58
C GLN A 141 -8.26 58.93 -19.66
#